data_AF-A0A497NYH6-F1
#
_entry.id   AF-A0A497NYH6-F1
#
_cell.length_a   1.000
_cell.length_b   1.000
_cell.length_c   1.000
_cell.angle_alpha   90.00
_cell.angle_beta   90.00
_cell.angle_gamma   90.00
#
_symmetry.space_group_name_H-M   'P 1'
#
loop_
_entity.id
_entity.type
_entity.pdbx_description
1 polymer ?
#
loop_
_entity_poly.entity_id
_entity_poly.type
_entity_poly.pdbx_seq_one_letter_code
_entity_poly.pdbx_strand_id
1 'polypeptide(L)'
;MARIYDVVCPRCGEIMQWCKYDSPFDRCGFCNYKLSWGECWKDDVCIFGVGATNLDVWSVANSIRRGFFDERPRGFRFGLPDRRICAVKMRDYRTYTFTVKAGGVKVTFVYDTCHLAPVAERLREDATLPLQDLAEIIYRGTSYPRNRLIARRFVEAVRLNVKPEHVALIGEHM
;
A
#
# COMPACT_ATOMS: atom_id res chain seq x y z
N MET A 1 5.41 10.70 -27.68
CA MET A 1 4.57 10.16 -26.59
C MET A 1 5.40 9.17 -25.80
N ALA A 2 5.52 9.36 -24.48
CA ALA A 2 6.18 8.39 -23.61
C ALA A 2 5.43 7.04 -23.73
N ARG A 3 6.16 5.95 -23.99
CA ARG A 3 5.57 4.62 -23.96
C ARG A 3 5.65 4.15 -22.52
N ILE A 4 4.54 4.24 -21.81
CA ILE A 4 4.38 3.74 -20.44
C ILE A 4 4.04 2.24 -20.53
N TYR A 5 4.76 1.46 -19.73
CA TYR A 5 4.64 0.00 -19.62
C TYR A 5 4.19 -0.33 -18.20
N ASP A 6 3.40 -1.39 -18.06
CA ASP A 6 3.08 -1.94 -16.75
C ASP A 6 4.13 -2.99 -16.37
N VAL A 7 4.76 -2.80 -15.22
CA VAL A 7 5.77 -3.70 -14.66
C VAL A 7 5.16 -4.39 -13.44
N VAL A 8 5.09 -5.71 -13.46
CA VAL A 8 4.56 -6.50 -12.36
C VAL A 8 5.71 -7.06 -11.54
N CYS A 9 5.72 -6.74 -10.23
CA CYS A 9 6.68 -7.30 -9.31
C CYS A 9 6.46 -8.81 -9.17
N PRO A 10 7.47 -9.66 -9.45
CA PRO A 10 7.31 -11.11 -9.44
C PRO A 10 7.09 -11.68 -8.04
N ARG A 11 7.38 -10.91 -7.00
CA ARG A 11 7.26 -11.36 -5.61
C ARG A 11 5.88 -11.10 -5.01
N CYS A 12 5.29 -9.93 -5.27
CA CYS A 12 4.07 -9.49 -4.60
C CYS A 12 2.94 -9.07 -5.54
N GLY A 13 3.17 -9.14 -6.85
CA GLY A 13 2.20 -8.77 -7.88
C GLY A 13 1.94 -7.26 -7.98
N GLU A 14 2.80 -6.40 -7.42
CA GLU A 14 2.64 -4.94 -7.53
C GLU A 14 2.84 -4.46 -8.95
N ILE A 15 1.86 -3.70 -9.44
CA ILE A 15 1.85 -3.10 -10.76
C ILE A 15 2.43 -1.69 -10.63
N MET A 16 3.53 -1.43 -11.33
CA MET A 16 4.24 -0.15 -11.36
C MET A 16 4.31 0.34 -12.80
N GLN A 17 4.11 1.64 -13.02
CA GLN A 17 4.19 2.23 -14.36
C GLN A 17 5.60 2.70 -14.64
N TRP A 18 6.19 2.24 -15.75
CA TRP A 18 7.56 2.57 -16.14
C TRP A 18 7.59 3.11 -17.57
N CYS A 19 8.33 4.19 -17.80
CA CYS A 19 8.61 4.67 -19.14
C CYS A 19 9.82 3.92 -19.70
N LYS A 20 9.73 3.36 -20.92
CA LYS A 20 10.86 2.61 -21.51
C LYS A 20 12.16 3.40 -21.72
N TYR A 21 12.09 4.73 -21.60
CA TYR A 21 13.24 5.62 -21.76
C TYR A 21 13.93 5.92 -20.42
N ASP A 22 13.30 5.55 -19.30
CA ASP A 22 13.86 5.69 -17.96
C ASP A 22 14.61 4.42 -17.58
N SER A 23 15.56 4.51 -16.66
CA SER A 23 16.20 3.33 -16.07
C SER A 23 15.18 2.46 -15.32
N PRO A 24 15.40 1.14 -15.22
CA PRO A 24 14.59 0.25 -14.38
C PRO A 24 14.50 0.72 -12.93
N PHE A 25 13.38 0.41 -12.27
CA PHE A 25 13.29 0.55 -10.81
C PHE A 25 14.27 -0.38 -10.12
N ASP A 26 15.05 0.11 -9.14
CA ASP A 26 15.91 -0.76 -8.33
C ASP A 26 15.07 -1.73 -7.49
N ARG A 27 14.00 -1.23 -6.86
CA ARG A 27 13.17 -2.01 -5.92
C ARG A 27 11.68 -1.78 -6.08
N CYS A 28 10.91 -2.80 -5.73
CA CYS A 28 9.45 -2.72 -5.65
C CYS A 28 9.01 -1.81 -4.50
N GLY A 29 8.24 -0.77 -4.82
CA GLY A 29 7.68 0.17 -3.82
C GLY A 29 6.82 -0.50 -2.75
N PHE A 30 6.23 -1.67 -3.01
CA PHE A 30 5.46 -2.40 -1.99
C PHE A 30 6.29 -3.37 -1.16
N CYS A 31 6.96 -4.36 -1.76
CA CYS A 31 7.63 -5.44 -0.98
C CYS A 31 9.14 -5.26 -0.84
N ASN A 32 9.71 -4.18 -1.38
CA ASN A 32 11.13 -3.86 -1.38
C ASN A 32 12.05 -4.91 -2.05
N TYR A 33 11.47 -5.82 -2.85
CA TYR A 33 12.20 -6.78 -3.66
C TYR A 33 13.03 -6.06 -4.72
N LYS A 34 14.27 -6.51 -4.93
CA LYS A 34 15.16 -5.97 -5.97
C LYS A 34 14.67 -6.42 -7.35
N LEU A 35 14.39 -5.47 -8.23
CA LEU A 35 13.79 -5.67 -9.55
C LEU A 35 14.79 -5.55 -10.71
N SER A 36 15.93 -4.89 -10.50
CA SER A 36 16.93 -4.68 -11.56
C SER A 36 18.35 -5.05 -11.10
N TRP A 37 19.24 -5.21 -12.08
CA TRP A 37 20.69 -5.29 -11.88
C TRP A 37 21.38 -3.95 -12.23
N GLY A 38 20.68 -2.83 -12.06
CA GLY A 38 21.10 -1.52 -12.54
C GLY A 38 20.35 -1.17 -13.82
N GLU A 39 21.02 -1.28 -14.97
CA GLU A 39 20.46 -0.86 -16.27
C GLU A 39 19.49 -1.87 -16.89
N CYS A 40 19.47 -3.11 -16.40
CA CYS A 40 18.59 -4.17 -16.89
C CYS A 40 17.63 -4.67 -15.80
N TRP A 41 16.40 -5.00 -16.21
CA TRP A 41 15.46 -5.73 -15.37
C TRP A 41 15.98 -7.15 -15.09
N LYS A 42 15.60 -7.71 -13.94
CA LYS A 42 15.80 -9.13 -13.69
C LYS A 42 14.89 -9.98 -14.58
N ASP A 43 15.33 -11.18 -14.91
CA ASP A 43 14.63 -12.11 -15.81
C ASP A 43 13.22 -12.50 -15.33
N ASP A 44 12.99 -12.48 -14.01
CA ASP A 44 11.70 -12.83 -13.41
C ASP A 44 10.68 -11.68 -13.45
N VAL A 45 11.09 -10.45 -13.80
CA VAL A 45 10.19 -9.29 -13.85
C VAL A 45 9.33 -9.32 -15.11
N CYS A 46 8.01 -9.29 -14.93
CA CYS A 46 7.07 -9.25 -16.06
C CYS A 46 6.84 -7.80 -16.49
N ILE A 47 7.13 -7.50 -17.76
CA ILE A 47 6.93 -6.16 -18.35
C ILE A 47 5.92 -6.28 -19.49
N PHE A 48 4.83 -5.52 -19.37
CA PHE A 48 3.73 -5.52 -20.32
C PHE A 48 3.81 -4.29 -21.23
N GLY A 49 3.89 -4.54 -22.53
CA GLY A 49 4.07 -3.51 -23.55
C GLY A 49 2.79 -2.81 -24.01
N VAL A 50 2.99 -1.79 -24.84
CA VAL A 50 1.92 -1.08 -25.56
C VAL A 50 1.19 -2.08 -26.46
N GLY A 51 0.05 -2.61 -25.99
CA GLY A 51 -0.72 -3.66 -26.66
C GLY A 51 -1.22 -4.77 -25.72
N ALA A 52 -0.64 -4.90 -24.51
CA ALA A 52 -1.22 -5.74 -23.47
C ALA A 52 -2.53 -5.15 -22.96
N THR A 53 -3.51 -6.00 -22.64
CA THR A 53 -4.76 -5.53 -22.05
C THR A 53 -4.61 -5.41 -20.54
N ASN A 54 -5.40 -4.53 -19.92
CA ASN A 54 -5.48 -4.45 -18.45
C ASN A 54 -5.82 -5.81 -17.83
N LEU A 55 -6.60 -6.65 -18.53
CA LEU A 55 -6.97 -7.98 -18.08
C LEU A 55 -5.74 -8.90 -17.95
N ASP A 56 -4.82 -8.83 -18.91
CA ASP A 56 -3.58 -9.64 -18.90
C ASP A 56 -2.70 -9.27 -17.70
N VAL A 57 -2.48 -7.97 -17.50
CA VAL A 57 -1.67 -7.43 -16.40
C VAL A 57 -2.28 -7.82 -15.06
N TRP A 58 -3.59 -7.61 -14.91
CA TRP A 58 -4.31 -7.91 -13.67
C TRP A 58 -4.33 -9.40 -13.37
N SER A 59 -4.53 -10.26 -14.36
CA SER A 59 -4.52 -11.71 -14.19
C SER A 59 -3.20 -12.20 -13.60
N VAL A 60 -2.07 -11.77 -14.17
CA VAL A 60 -0.73 -12.11 -13.68
C VAL A 60 -0.48 -11.52 -12.29
N ALA A 61 -0.80 -10.24 -12.09
CA ALA A 61 -0.65 -9.58 -10.80
C ALA A 61 -1.47 -10.28 -9.69
N ASN A 62 -2.70 -10.71 -9.98
CA ASN A 62 -3.58 -11.42 -9.05
C ASN A 62 -2.97 -12.75 -8.62
N SER A 63 -2.52 -13.55 -9.58
CA SER A 63 -1.98 -14.87 -9.31
C SER A 63 -0.78 -14.79 -8.36
N ILE A 64 0.16 -13.89 -8.66
CA ILE A 64 1.35 -13.66 -7.82
C ILE A 64 0.92 -13.14 -6.44
N ARG A 65 -0.01 -12.19 -6.40
CA ARG A 65 -0.45 -11.56 -5.15
C ARG A 65 -1.16 -12.51 -4.20
N ARG A 66 -2.00 -13.39 -4.71
CA ARG A 66 -2.64 -14.44 -3.91
C ARG A 66 -1.58 -15.32 -3.27
N GLY A 67 -0.65 -15.88 -4.06
CA GLY A 67 0.46 -16.67 -3.53
C GLY A 67 1.26 -15.93 -2.45
N PHE A 68 1.56 -14.64 -2.67
CA PHE A 68 2.28 -13.83 -1.69
C PHE A 68 1.55 -13.72 -0.35
N PHE A 69 0.23 -13.53 -0.33
CA PHE A 69 -0.54 -13.42 0.92
C PHE A 69 -0.94 -14.77 1.51
N ASP A 70 -1.09 -15.82 0.70
CA ASP A 70 -1.39 -17.18 1.15
C ASP A 70 -0.21 -17.77 1.94
N GLU A 71 1.02 -17.52 1.48
CA GLU A 71 2.26 -17.82 2.23
C GLU A 71 2.39 -17.01 3.53
N ARG A 72 1.57 -15.95 3.70
CA ARG A 72 1.67 -14.98 4.79
C ARG A 72 0.31 -14.81 5.48
N PRO A 73 -0.21 -15.84 6.18
CA PRO A 73 -1.54 -15.79 6.81
C PRO A 73 -1.66 -14.68 7.89
N ARG A 74 -0.52 -14.29 8.48
CA ARG A 74 -0.44 -13.18 9.44
C ARG A 74 -0.34 -11.79 8.79
N GLY A 75 -0.32 -11.73 7.47
CA GLY A 75 -0.12 -10.53 6.67
C GLY A 75 1.35 -10.20 6.41
N PHE A 76 1.58 -9.37 5.40
CA PHE A 76 2.88 -8.74 5.17
C PHE A 76 3.11 -7.63 6.19
N ARG A 77 4.35 -7.44 6.64
CA ARG A 77 4.68 -6.45 7.68
C ARG A 77 5.84 -5.58 7.26
N PHE A 78 5.77 -4.30 7.57
CA PHE A 78 6.89 -3.38 7.41
C PHE A 78 6.90 -2.33 8.53
N GLY A 79 8.07 -1.78 8.81
CA GLY A 79 8.26 -0.73 9.81
C GLY A 79 7.85 0.64 9.29
N LEU A 80 7.35 1.48 10.20
CA LEU A 80 7.09 2.90 10.01
C LEU A 80 8.29 3.72 10.53
N PRO A 81 8.44 5.01 10.16
CA PRO A 81 9.50 5.90 10.64
C PRO A 81 9.63 5.94 12.17
N ASP A 82 8.49 5.86 12.86
CA ASP A 82 8.39 5.93 14.32
C ASP A 82 8.47 4.55 15.01
N ARG A 83 9.08 3.57 14.34
CA ARG A 83 9.34 2.20 14.84
C ARG A 83 8.11 1.32 15.02
N ARG A 84 6.91 1.82 14.70
CA ARG A 84 5.72 0.98 14.69
C ARG A 84 5.75 0.01 13.52
N ILE A 85 4.94 -1.04 13.61
CA ILE A 85 4.78 -2.03 12.54
C ILE A 85 3.40 -1.84 11.90
N CYS A 86 3.38 -1.69 10.58
CA CYS A 86 2.18 -1.83 9.78
C CYS A 86 2.04 -3.28 9.32
N ALA A 87 0.85 -3.85 9.49
CA ALA A 87 0.49 -5.16 8.95
C ALA A 87 -0.53 -5.00 7.82
N VAL A 88 -0.21 -5.55 6.65
CA VAL A 88 -1.05 -5.56 5.47
C VAL A 88 -1.64 -6.95 5.29
N LYS A 89 -2.96 -7.03 5.08
CA LYS A 89 -3.63 -8.27 4.67
C LYS A 89 -4.53 -8.03 3.48
N MET A 90 -4.54 -8.97 2.56
CA MET A 90 -5.56 -9.07 1.52
C MET A 90 -6.85 -9.63 2.13
N ARG A 91 -7.99 -8.99 1.86
CA ARG A 91 -9.33 -9.56 2.10
C ARG A 91 -9.83 -10.26 0.85
N ASP A 92 -9.75 -9.56 -0.27
CA ASP A 92 -10.07 -10.05 -1.60
C ASP A 92 -9.10 -9.43 -2.63
N TYR A 93 -9.26 -9.80 -3.90
CA TYR A 93 -8.48 -9.24 -4.99
C TYR A 93 -8.93 -7.80 -5.31
N ARG A 94 -8.53 -6.87 -4.42
CA ARG A 94 -8.53 -5.40 -4.49
C ARG A 94 -8.72 -4.76 -3.11
N THR A 95 -9.27 -5.49 -2.16
CA THR A 95 -9.49 -4.99 -0.80
C THR A 95 -8.35 -5.40 0.12
N TYR A 96 -7.64 -4.40 0.65
CA TYR A 96 -6.52 -4.62 1.56
C TYR A 96 -6.72 -3.87 2.85
N THR A 97 -6.28 -4.48 3.94
CA THR A 97 -6.29 -3.87 5.26
C THR A 97 -4.87 -3.49 5.66
N PHE A 98 -4.68 -2.23 6.03
CA PHE A 98 -3.45 -1.70 6.63
C PHE A 98 -3.72 -1.46 8.11
N THR A 99 -3.03 -2.21 8.96
CA THR A 99 -3.25 -2.17 10.40
C THR A 99 -2.03 -1.59 11.11
N VAL A 100 -2.25 -0.57 11.93
CA VAL A 100 -1.22 0.08 12.76
C VAL A 100 -1.75 0.22 14.19
N LYS A 101 -0.85 0.27 15.18
CA LYS A 101 -1.21 0.67 16.55
C LYS A 101 -0.92 2.16 16.75
N ALA A 102 -1.91 2.96 17.15
CA ALA A 102 -1.74 4.38 17.48
C ALA A 102 -2.20 4.61 18.92
N GLY A 103 -1.33 5.15 19.78
CA GLY A 103 -1.62 5.33 21.20
C GLY A 103 -1.98 4.01 21.92
N GLY A 104 -1.36 2.90 21.51
CA GLY A 104 -1.63 1.56 22.03
C GLY A 104 -2.88 0.87 21.46
N VAL A 105 -3.71 1.57 20.66
CA VAL A 105 -4.96 1.05 20.11
C VAL A 105 -4.78 0.67 18.64
N LYS A 106 -5.39 -0.43 18.22
CA LYS A 106 -5.37 -0.87 16.82
C LYS A 106 -6.30 -0.01 15.97
N VAL A 107 -5.76 0.52 14.87
CA VAL A 107 -6.49 1.19 13.80
C VAL A 107 -6.27 0.40 12.52
N THR A 108 -7.34 0.09 11.80
CA THR A 108 -7.28 -0.64 10.53
C THR A 108 -7.89 0.22 9.43
N PHE A 109 -7.14 0.49 8.38
CA PHE A 109 -7.59 1.19 7.19
C PHE A 109 -7.83 0.17 6.09
N VAL A 110 -8.95 0.29 5.39
CA VAL A 110 -9.31 -0.63 4.32
C VAL A 110 -9.31 0.13 3.00
N TYR A 111 -8.49 -0.34 2.08
CA TYR A 111 -8.31 0.23 0.76
C TYR A 111 -8.89 -0.70 -0.29
N ASP A 112 -9.64 -0.14 -1.24
CA ASP A 112 -10.05 -0.81 -2.47
C ASP A 112 -9.15 -0.30 -3.61
N THR A 113 -8.00 -0.95 -3.80
CA THR A 113 -6.99 -0.53 -4.76
C THR A 113 -6.25 -1.71 -5.38
N CYS A 114 -5.74 -1.56 -6.59
CA CYS A 114 -4.82 -2.52 -7.21
C CYS A 114 -3.34 -2.22 -6.89
N HIS A 115 -3.05 -1.04 -6.34
CA HIS A 115 -1.70 -0.52 -6.13
C HIS A 115 -1.43 -0.32 -4.63
N LEU A 116 -0.54 -1.14 -4.07
CA LEU A 116 -0.18 -1.09 -2.66
C LEU A 116 1.02 -0.19 -2.39
N ALA A 117 1.87 0.04 -3.39
CA ALA A 117 3.06 0.86 -3.26
C ALA A 117 2.76 2.28 -2.79
N PRO A 118 1.81 3.05 -3.37
CA PRO A 118 1.54 4.41 -2.92
C PRO A 118 1.11 4.52 -1.46
N VAL A 119 0.37 3.52 -0.96
CA VAL A 119 -0.06 3.45 0.44
C VAL A 119 1.12 3.10 1.35
N ALA A 120 1.92 2.10 0.94
CA ALA A 120 3.06 1.64 1.73
C ALA A 120 4.21 2.66 1.77
N GLU A 121 4.47 3.38 0.69
CA GLU A 121 5.48 4.44 0.60
C GLU A 121 5.15 5.58 1.55
N ARG A 122 3.93 6.15 1.49
CA ARG A 122 3.51 7.20 2.44
C ARG A 122 3.59 6.79 3.90
N LEU A 123 3.28 5.53 4.18
CA LEU A 123 3.43 4.99 5.52
C LEU A 123 4.90 4.90 5.94
N ARG A 124 5.80 4.47 5.04
CA ARG A 124 7.24 4.34 5.32
C ARG A 124 7.97 5.67 5.39
N GLU A 125 7.51 6.69 4.69
CA GLU A 125 8.14 8.01 4.66
C GLU A 125 7.66 8.87 5.83
N ASP A 126 6.34 8.98 6.00
CA ASP A 126 5.74 9.98 6.90
C ASP A 126 4.81 9.38 7.97
N ALA A 127 4.64 8.06 7.99
CA ALA A 127 3.56 7.40 8.73
C ALA A 127 2.18 7.99 8.40
N THR A 128 1.99 8.46 7.16
CA THR A 128 0.71 8.97 6.66
C THR A 128 0.09 8.00 5.66
N LEU A 129 -1.19 8.22 5.37
CA LEU A 129 -1.98 7.36 4.51
C LEU A 129 -2.67 8.22 3.45
N PRO A 130 -2.62 7.83 2.16
CA PRO A 130 -3.36 8.53 1.13
C PRO A 130 -4.87 8.33 1.35
N LEU A 131 -5.67 9.38 1.13
CA LEU A 131 -7.14 9.27 1.19
C LEU A 131 -7.74 8.69 -0.09
N GLN A 132 -6.96 8.62 -1.16
CA GLN A 132 -7.34 7.96 -2.39
C GLN A 132 -7.55 6.47 -2.11
N ASP A 133 -8.62 5.90 -2.66
CA ASP A 133 -8.99 4.48 -2.53
C ASP A 133 -9.30 3.98 -1.10
N LEU A 134 -9.25 4.85 -0.08
CA LEU A 134 -9.67 4.50 1.27
C LEU A 134 -11.19 4.28 1.30
N ALA A 135 -11.61 3.06 1.59
CA ALA A 135 -13.03 2.68 1.65
C ALA A 135 -13.60 2.86 3.06
N GLU A 136 -12.93 2.30 4.06
CA GLU A 136 -13.39 2.31 5.45
C GLU A 136 -12.22 2.39 6.45
N ILE A 137 -12.54 2.82 7.66
CA ILE A 137 -11.64 2.82 8.82
C ILE A 137 -12.30 2.02 9.93
N ILE A 138 -11.62 1.01 10.44
CA ILE A 138 -12.10 0.19 11.55
C ILE A 138 -11.33 0.58 12.80
N TYR A 139 -12.07 1.01 13.81
CA TYR A 139 -11.54 1.46 15.10
C TYR A 139 -12.40 0.93 16.24
N ARG A 140 -11.78 0.27 17.22
CA ARG A 140 -12.47 -0.37 18.38
C ARG A 140 -13.65 -1.29 17.99
N GLY A 141 -13.56 -1.95 16.83
CA GLY A 141 -14.62 -2.83 16.32
C GLY A 141 -15.73 -2.10 15.53
N THR A 142 -15.74 -0.77 15.54
CA THR A 142 -16.68 0.04 14.75
C THR A 142 -16.07 0.35 13.38
N SER A 143 -16.84 0.14 12.31
CA SER A 143 -16.46 0.60 10.97
C SER A 143 -16.99 2.02 10.72
N TYR A 144 -16.11 2.88 10.23
CA TYR A 144 -16.38 4.25 9.83
C TYR A 144 -16.18 4.36 8.32
N PRO A 145 -17.20 4.79 7.55
CA PRO A 145 -17.03 5.02 6.13
C PRO A 145 -16.05 6.18 5.89
N ARG A 146 -15.55 6.31 4.66
CA ARG A 146 -14.70 7.42 4.24
C ARG A 146 -15.41 8.77 4.40
N ASN A 147 -15.23 9.40 5.55
CA ASN A 147 -15.50 10.81 5.79
C ASN A 147 -14.15 11.55 5.82
N ARG A 148 -13.99 12.60 5.00
CA ARG A 148 -12.70 13.31 4.85
C ARG A 148 -12.15 13.85 6.17
N LEU A 149 -13.01 14.38 7.04
CA LEU A 149 -12.61 14.91 8.34
C LEU A 149 -12.22 13.77 9.29
N ILE A 150 -13.04 12.73 9.38
CA ILE A 150 -12.77 11.56 10.22
C ILE A 150 -11.46 10.90 9.79
N ALA A 151 -11.29 10.67 8.48
CA ALA A 151 -10.09 10.05 7.94
C ALA A 151 -8.84 10.87 8.24
N ARG A 152 -8.89 12.21 8.10
CA ARG A 152 -7.78 13.07 8.49
C ARG A 152 -7.42 12.92 9.97
N ARG A 153 -8.41 12.92 10.86
CA ARG A 153 -8.19 12.71 12.30
C ARG A 153 -7.50 11.37 12.58
N PHE A 154 -7.92 10.28 11.92
CA PHE A 154 -7.25 8.98 12.06
C PHE A 154 -5.83 8.95 11.50
N VAL A 155 -5.60 9.55 10.33
CA VAL A 155 -4.25 9.63 9.72
C VAL A 155 -3.31 10.45 10.60
N GLU A 156 -3.80 11.56 11.14
CA GLU A 156 -3.04 12.40 12.06
C GLU A 156 -2.74 11.68 13.37
N ALA A 157 -3.69 10.91 13.90
CA ALA A 157 -3.47 10.08 15.09
C ALA A 157 -2.44 8.98 14.86
N VAL A 158 -2.45 8.37 13.67
CA VAL A 158 -1.38 7.47 13.25
C VAL A 158 -0.07 8.26 13.24
N ARG A 159 0.04 9.37 12.52
CA ARG A 159 1.28 10.16 12.44
C ARG A 159 1.83 10.57 13.81
N LEU A 160 0.99 11.03 14.72
CA LEU A 160 1.36 11.48 16.08
C LEU A 160 1.49 10.33 17.08
N ASN A 161 1.18 9.10 16.66
CA ASN A 161 1.12 7.90 17.51
C ASN A 161 0.27 8.08 18.80
N VAL A 162 -0.85 8.79 18.69
CA VAL A 162 -1.81 8.99 19.78
C VAL A 162 -3.14 8.31 19.48
N LYS A 163 -4.04 8.24 20.47
CA LYS A 163 -5.39 7.71 20.24
C LYS A 163 -6.16 8.68 19.33
N PRO A 164 -6.93 8.20 18.33
CA PRO A 164 -7.69 9.05 17.41
C PRO A 164 -8.58 10.10 18.06
N GLU A 165 -9.25 9.75 19.16
CA GLU A 165 -10.08 10.67 19.95
C GLU A 165 -9.27 11.83 20.58
N HIS A 166 -7.98 11.62 20.88
CA HIS A 166 -7.14 12.68 21.47
C HIS A 166 -6.73 13.72 20.43
N VAL A 167 -6.58 13.34 19.15
CA VAL A 167 -6.26 14.31 18.08
C VAL A 167 -7.41 15.29 17.88
N ALA A 168 -8.66 14.80 17.96
CA ALA A 168 -9.83 15.67 17.86
C ALA A 168 -9.82 16.76 18.94
N LEU A 169 -9.48 16.39 20.18
CA LEU A 169 -9.38 17.33 21.30
C LEU A 169 -8.25 18.34 21.10
N ILE A 170 -7.09 17.91 20.60
CA ILE A 170 -5.95 18.82 20.33
C ILE A 170 -6.32 19.85 19.24
N GLY A 171 -6.99 19.43 18.17
CA GLY A 171 -7.36 20.33 17.07
C GLY A 171 -8.51 21.30 17.37
N GLU A 172 -9.30 21.07 18.42
CA GLU A 172 -10.35 22.00 18.88
C GLU A 172 -9.81 23.05 19.87
N HIS A 173 -8.60 22.85 20.40
CA HIS A 173 -7.95 23.72 21.38
C HIS A 173 -6.76 24.52 20.83
N MET A 174 -6.45 24.42 19.54
CA MET A 174 -5.49 25.27 18.82
C MET A 174 -6.21 26.31 17.96
#